data_AF-A0A7T7HMM6-F1
#
_entry.id   AF-A0A7T7HMM6-F1
#
_cell.length_a   1.000
_cell.length_b   1.000
_cell.length_c   1.000
_cell.angle_alpha   90.00
_cell.angle_beta   90.00
_cell.angle_gamma   90.00
#
_symmetry.space_group_name_H-M   'P 1'
#
loop_
_entity.id
_entity.type
_entity.pdbx_description
1 polymer ?
#
loop_
_entity_poly.entity_id
_entity_poly.type
_entity_poly.pdbx_seq_one_letter_code
_entity_poly.pdbx_strand_id
1 'polypeptide(L)'
;MGWEAKSAVDQRLAFCRLCALEGANVSQLCLRFGISRQAGYVWLKRVRSGEAAQDRSRRPHSSPRRTDRAVEQAVRDARPA
;
A
#
# COMPACT_ATOMS: atom_id res chain seq x y z
N MET A 1 -30.38 0.06 1.58
CA MET A 1 -29.29 0.99 1.95
C MET A 1 -27.97 0.31 1.62
N GLY A 2 -27.27 0.73 0.55
CA GLY A 2 -25.98 0.17 0.18
C GLY A 2 -24.90 1.22 0.40
N TRP A 3 -24.15 1.13 1.49
CA TRP A 3 -23.04 2.04 1.73
C TRP A 3 -21.84 1.62 0.89
N GLU A 4 -21.23 2.59 0.22
CA GLU A 4 -20.07 2.39 -0.63
C GLU A 4 -18.83 2.10 0.26
N ALA A 5 -18.42 0.84 0.34
CA ALA A 5 -17.22 0.44 1.08
C ALA A 5 -15.97 0.83 0.27
N LYS A 6 -15.41 2.02 0.54
CA LYS A 6 -14.13 2.43 -0.04
C LYS A 6 -12.98 1.80 0.74
N SER A 7 -12.18 0.99 0.06
CA SER A 7 -10.95 0.47 0.66
C SER A 7 -9.91 1.59 0.81
N ALA A 8 -8.91 1.38 1.67
CA ALA A 8 -7.77 2.31 1.75
C ALA A 8 -7.05 2.45 0.40
N VAL A 9 -7.04 1.41 -0.43
CA VAL A 9 -6.44 1.44 -1.78
C VAL A 9 -7.24 2.35 -2.70
N ASP A 10 -8.57 2.30 -2.65
CA ASP A 10 -9.45 3.15 -3.46
C ASP A 10 -9.24 4.63 -3.12
N GLN A 11 -9.12 4.95 -1.82
CA GLN A 11 -8.82 6.31 -1.37
C GLN A 11 -7.47 6.81 -1.88
N ARG A 12 -6.43 5.95 -1.84
CA ARG A 12 -5.09 6.30 -2.35
C ARG A 12 -5.07 6.49 -3.87
N LEU A 13 -5.82 5.67 -4.61
CA LEU A 13 -5.97 5.83 -6.06
C LEU A 13 -6.71 7.13 -6.41
N ALA A 14 -7.79 7.45 -5.69
CA ALA A 14 -8.49 8.71 -5.84
C ALA A 14 -7.57 9.92 -5.59
N PHE A 15 -6.76 9.87 -4.52
CA PHE A 15 -5.74 10.88 -4.25
C PHE A 15 -4.75 11.03 -5.42
N CYS A 16 -4.21 9.92 -5.94
CA CYS A 16 -3.23 9.96 -7.03
C CYS A 16 -3.83 10.50 -8.33
N ARG A 17 -5.09 10.17 -8.64
CA ARG A 17 -5.82 10.71 -9.79
C ARG A 17 -6.00 12.23 -9.69
N LEU A 18 -6.37 12.75 -8.52
CA LEU A 18 -6.49 14.19 -8.32
C LEU A 18 -5.14 14.91 -8.43
N CYS A 19 -4.06 14.30 -7.94
CA CYS A 19 -2.70 14.84 -8.08
C CYS A 19 -2.16 14.84 -9.52
N ALA A 20 -2.80 14.10 -10.44
CA ALA A 20 -2.40 14.04 -11.83
C ALA A 20 -3.07 15.13 -12.70
N LEU A 21 -4.06 15.85 -12.17
CA LEU A 21 -4.70 16.96 -12.87
C LEU A 21 -3.73 18.14 -12.99
N GLU A 22 -3.83 18.86 -14.10
CA GLU A 22 -3.07 20.09 -14.32
C GLU A 22 -3.41 21.12 -13.23
N GLY A 23 -2.38 21.81 -12.70
CA GLY A 23 -2.55 22.79 -11.62
C GLY A 23 -2.84 22.18 -10.23
N ALA A 24 -2.82 20.85 -10.06
CA ALA A 24 -3.08 20.23 -8.77
C ALA A 24 -2.06 20.63 -7.70
N ASN A 25 -2.55 21.15 -6.57
CA ASN A 25 -1.71 21.42 -5.40
C ASN A 25 -1.64 20.17 -4.50
N VAL A 26 -0.56 19.40 -4.66
CA VAL A 26 -0.33 18.15 -3.91
C VAL A 26 -0.35 18.38 -2.39
N SER A 27 0.20 19.50 -1.90
CA SER A 27 0.20 19.82 -0.47
C SER A 27 -1.21 20.01 0.09
N GLN A 28 -2.07 20.75 -0.63
CA GLN A 28 -3.48 20.94 -0.25
C GLN A 28 -4.26 19.63 -0.34
N LEU A 29 -3.99 18.79 -1.34
CA LEU A 29 -4.60 17.47 -1.45
C LEU A 29 -4.18 16.56 -0.28
N CYS A 30 -2.92 16.61 0.17
CA CYS A 30 -2.49 15.83 1.33
C CYS A 30 -3.28 16.22 2.60
N LEU A 31 -3.49 17.52 2.82
CA LEU A 31 -4.30 18.03 3.93
C LEU A 31 -5.75 17.55 3.82
N ARG A 32 -6.37 17.67 2.64
CA ARG A 32 -7.75 17.23 2.39
C ARG A 32 -7.96 15.72 2.60
N PHE A 33 -6.96 14.91 2.28
CA PHE A 33 -6.99 13.46 2.46
C PHE A 33 -6.52 13.02 3.85
N GLY A 34 -6.09 13.95 4.73
CA GLY A 34 -5.64 13.63 6.09
C GLY A 34 -4.34 12.81 6.14
N ILE A 35 -3.46 12.97 5.15
CA ILE A 35 -2.20 12.23 5.04
C ILE A 35 -0.99 13.16 5.15
N SER A 36 0.14 12.60 5.56
CA SER A 36 1.41 13.34 5.50
C SER A 36 1.84 13.55 4.04
N ARG A 37 2.51 14.67 3.76
CA ARG A 37 3.10 14.96 2.44
C ARG A 37 4.02 13.83 1.98
N GLN A 38 4.82 13.28 2.90
CA GLN A 38 5.73 12.17 2.61
C GLN A 38 4.98 10.94 2.08
N ALA A 39 3.88 10.53 2.74
CA ALA A 39 3.07 9.41 2.28
C ALA A 39 2.47 9.68 0.89
N GLY A 40 1.91 10.89 0.71
CA GLY A 40 1.34 11.33 -0.57
C GLY A 40 2.34 11.25 -1.72
N TYR A 41 3.56 11.77 -1.54
CA TYR A 41 4.60 11.72 -2.57
C TYR A 41 5.09 10.30 -2.87
N VAL A 42 5.16 9.40 -1.87
CA VAL A 42 5.51 7.99 -2.09
C VAL A 42 4.48 7.32 -3.00
N TRP A 43 3.19 7.51 -2.73
CA TRP A 43 2.13 6.92 -3.56
C TRP A 43 2.09 7.52 -4.96
N LEU A 44 2.23 8.84 -5.07
CA LEU A 44 2.25 9.52 -6.36
C LEU A 44 3.41 9.04 -7.24
N LYS A 45 4.61 8.89 -6.66
CA LYS A 45 5.78 8.36 -7.38
C LYS A 45 5.52 6.95 -7.91
N ARG A 46 4.93 6.07 -7.10
CA ARG A 46 4.59 4.69 -7.49
C ARG A 46 3.57 4.64 -8.62
N VAL A 47 2.48 5.38 -8.51
CA VAL A 47 1.44 5.38 -9.55
C VAL A 47 1.99 5.95 -10.86
N ARG A 48 2.85 6.96 -10.80
CA ARG A 48 3.53 7.51 -11.99
C ARG A 48 4.53 6.53 -12.62
N SER A 49 5.10 5.60 -11.86
CA SER A 49 5.95 4.52 -12.40
C SER A 49 5.16 3.30 -12.88
N GLY A 50 3.82 3.38 -12.93
CA GLY A 50 2.95 2.27 -13.32
C GLY A 50 2.70 1.23 -12.23
N GLU A 51 3.14 1.51 -11.00
CA GLU A 51 2.92 0.62 -9.85
C GLU A 51 1.61 0.93 -9.12
N ALA A 52 1.11 -0.04 -8.35
CA ALA A 52 -0.08 0.15 -7.54
C ALA A 52 0.17 1.08 -6.32
N ALA A 53 -0.86 1.83 -5.90
CA ALA A 53 -0.84 2.66 -4.67
C ALA A 53 -0.93 1.84 -3.36
N GLN A 54 -0.78 0.53 -3.46
CA GLN A 54 -0.85 -0.42 -2.36
C GLN A 54 0.42 -0.37 -1.50
N ASP A 55 0.31 -0.87 -0.27
CA ASP A 55 1.50 -1.07 0.54
C ASP A 55 2.34 -2.21 -0.02
N ARG A 56 3.64 -1.97 -0.14
CA ARG A 56 4.58 -3.05 -0.40
C ARG A 56 4.71 -3.90 0.84
N SER A 57 5.12 -5.15 0.65
CA SER A 57 5.48 -6.02 1.75
C SER A 57 6.49 -5.32 2.67
N ARG A 58 6.23 -5.37 3.97
CA ARG A 58 7.16 -4.90 5.01
C ARG A 58 8.23 -5.96 5.34
N ARG A 59 8.18 -7.13 4.67
CA ARG A 59 9.14 -8.20 4.89
C ARG A 59 10.53 -7.76 4.41
N PRO A 60 11.60 -8.05 5.17
CA PRO A 60 12.97 -7.88 4.68
C PRO A 60 13.19 -8.62 3.35
N HIS A 61 13.99 -8.02 2.46
CA HIS A 61 14.36 -8.63 1.18
C HIS A 61 15.15 -9.93 1.36
N SER A 62 15.98 -9.99 2.40
CA SER A 62 16.73 -11.17 2.79
C SER A 62 16.49 -11.47 4.26
N SER A 63 16.38 -12.76 4.56
CA SER A 63 16.29 -13.28 5.92
C SER A 63 17.30 -14.42 6.05
N PRO A 64 18.58 -14.13 6.34
CA PRO A 64 19.63 -15.15 6.37
C PRO A 64 19.36 -16.29 7.35
N ARG A 65 18.63 -16.01 8.44
CA ARG A 65 18.21 -17.00 9.44
C ARG A 65 16.82 -17.59 9.18
N ARG A 66 16.34 -17.52 7.93
CA ARG A 66 15.03 -18.09 7.59
C ARG A 66 15.10 -19.62 7.76
N THR A 67 14.15 -20.16 8.49
CA THR A 67 13.96 -21.61 8.65
C THR A 67 13.76 -22.29 7.30
N ASP A 68 14.31 -23.49 7.15
CA ASP A 68 14.14 -24.29 5.94
C ASP A 68 12.66 -24.56 5.64
N ARG A 69 12.29 -24.59 4.36
CA ARG A 69 10.90 -24.77 3.93
C ARG A 69 10.29 -26.08 4.41
N ALA A 70 11.07 -27.16 4.48
CA ALA A 70 10.57 -28.46 4.95
C ALA A 70 10.16 -28.40 6.42
N VAL A 71 10.95 -27.70 7.24
CA VAL A 71 10.64 -27.46 8.65
C VAL A 71 9.46 -26.50 8.80
N GLU A 72 9.38 -25.41 8.00
CA GLU A 72 8.21 -24.52 7.96
C GLU A 72 6.91 -25.30 7.66
N GLN A 73 6.97 -26.27 6.74
CA GLN A 73 5.81 -27.07 6.35
C GLN A 73 5.42 -28.09 7.42
N ALA A 74 6.38 -28.84 7.98
CA ALA A 74 6.12 -29.79 9.05
C ALA A 74 5.42 -29.14 10.26
N VAL A 75 5.80 -27.90 10.61
CA VAL A 75 5.16 -27.12 11.69
C VAL A 75 3.72 -26.72 11.34
N ARG A 76 3.43 -26.39 10.06
CA ARG A 76 2.06 -26.06 9.62
C ARG A 76 1.15 -27.28 9.67
N ASP A 77 1.65 -28.43 9.23
CA ASP A 77 0.88 -29.68 9.18
C ASP A 77 0.61 -30.24 10.59
N ALA A 78 1.49 -29.97 11.54
CA ALA A 78 1.30 -30.34 12.95
C ALA A 78 0.30 -29.44 13.71
N ARG A 79 -0.20 -28.35 13.11
CA ARG A 79 -1.18 -27.47 13.76
C ARG A 79 -2.59 -28.07 13.64
N PRO A 80 -3.29 -28.37 14.76
CA PRO A 80 -4.69 -28.80 14.71
C PRO A 80 -5.60 -27.65 14.23
N ALA A 81 -6.70 -28.02 13.59
CA ALA A 81 -7.71 -27.11 13.02
C ALA A 81 -8.43 -26.27 14.07
#